data_AF-A0A7X4Y4T1-F1
#
_entry.id   AF-A0A7X4Y4T1-F1
#
_cell.length_a   1.000
_cell.length_b   1.000
_cell.length_c   1.000
_cell.angle_alpha   90.00
_cell.angle_beta   90.00
_cell.angle_gamma   90.00
#
_symmetry.space_group_name_H-M   'P 1'
#
loop_
_entity.id
_entity.type
_entity.pdbx_description
1 polymer ?
#
loop_
_entity_poly.entity_id
_entity_poly.type
_entity_poly.pdbx_seq_one_letter_code
_entity_poly.pdbx_strand_id
1 'polypeptide(L)'
;MGFKGAWNKRDKLIEDLDTFLKLYKKTQRAYKRVRKVQHTQELFQRAYQRYREVWDQYRKLVDKKAWVDPKLWSRIRKMNQTGERKVIKTYSRDTTIIPEFVGHTIAVHNGKTFVPVYITSDMVGHKLGEFAPTRTFKGHPDKSSKVAKKK
;
A
#
# COMPACT_ATOMS: atom_id res chain seq x y z
N MET A 1 14.04 -9.62 25.08
CA MET A 1 14.87 -9.86 23.88
C MET A 1 14.18 -9.21 22.68
N GLY A 2 14.46 -7.93 22.44
CA GLY A 2 13.73 -7.10 21.47
C GLY A 2 14.25 -7.30 20.06
N PHE A 3 13.36 -7.66 19.13
CA PHE A 3 13.67 -7.78 17.71
C PHE A 3 13.99 -6.38 17.16
N LYS A 4 15.27 -6.09 16.93
CA LYS A 4 15.71 -4.90 16.19
C LYS A 4 15.26 -5.07 14.74
N GLY A 5 14.14 -4.45 14.40
CA GLY A 5 13.55 -4.47 13.07
C GLY A 5 14.53 -3.95 12.03
N ALA A 6 14.89 -4.82 11.08
CA ALA A 6 15.61 -4.41 9.89
C ALA A 6 14.73 -3.45 9.08
N TRP A 7 15.24 -2.23 8.88
CA TRP A 7 14.69 -1.24 7.96
C TRP A 7 14.59 -1.85 6.57
N ASN A 8 13.36 -2.06 6.08
CA ASN A 8 13.14 -2.36 4.67
C ASN A 8 12.65 -1.09 3.98
N LYS A 9 13.59 -0.41 3.30
CA LYS A 9 13.29 0.68 2.38
C LYS A 9 12.50 0.09 1.21
N ARG A 10 11.27 0.57 0.98
CA ARG A 10 10.29 0.12 -0.04
C ARG A 10 9.48 -1.09 0.43
N ASP A 11 8.18 -0.91 0.72
CA ASP A 11 7.08 -1.19 -0.21
C ASP A 11 6.65 -2.69 -0.17
N LYS A 12 5.41 -3.18 -0.29
CA LYS A 12 4.14 -2.80 -0.92
C LYS A 12 3.04 -3.73 -0.37
N LEU A 13 1.77 -3.41 -0.67
CA LEU A 13 0.61 -4.23 -0.37
C LEU A 13 0.69 -5.61 -1.08
N ILE A 14 0.37 -6.67 -0.35
CA ILE A 14 0.14 -8.00 -0.90
C ILE A 14 -1.21 -8.48 -0.38
N GLU A 15 -2.12 -8.83 -1.30
CA GLU A 15 -3.45 -9.39 -1.01
C GLU A 15 -3.37 -10.58 -0.01
N ASP A 16 -2.28 -11.35 -0.04
CA ASP A 16 -1.92 -12.30 1.01
C ASP A 16 -0.40 -12.29 1.29
N LEU A 17 0.01 -11.53 2.32
CA LEU A 17 1.40 -11.33 2.78
C LEU A 17 2.17 -12.65 2.91
N ASP A 18 1.47 -13.72 3.25
CA ASP A 18 2.04 -15.04 3.46
C ASP A 18 2.48 -15.69 2.14
N THR A 19 1.65 -15.59 1.09
CA THR A 19 2.02 -15.99 -0.28
C THR A 19 3.18 -15.17 -0.83
N PHE A 20 3.23 -13.86 -0.58
CA PHE A 20 4.37 -13.05 -1.03
C PHE A 20 5.67 -13.41 -0.33
N LEU A 21 5.65 -13.57 1.00
CA LEU A 21 6.86 -13.96 1.74
C LEU A 21 7.33 -15.36 1.32
N LYS A 22 6.41 -16.28 1.03
CA LYS A 22 6.71 -17.60 0.46
C LYS A 22 7.33 -17.49 -0.93
N LEU A 23 6.72 -16.72 -1.84
CA LEU A 23 7.22 -16.49 -3.20
C LEU A 23 8.58 -15.77 -3.21
N TYR A 24 8.76 -14.76 -2.37
CA TYR A 24 10.02 -14.03 -2.22
C TYR A 24 11.15 -14.93 -1.69
N LYS A 25 10.89 -15.74 -0.65
CA LYS A 25 11.88 -16.72 -0.17
C LYS A 25 12.18 -17.78 -1.23
N LYS A 26 11.19 -18.17 -2.05
CA LYS A 26 11.33 -19.14 -3.15
C LYS A 26 12.15 -18.57 -4.31
N THR A 27 11.92 -17.31 -4.71
CA THR A 27 12.74 -16.62 -5.74
C THR A 27 14.19 -16.46 -5.28
N GLN A 28 14.42 -16.08 -4.01
CA GLN A 28 15.77 -15.96 -3.45
C GLN A 28 16.53 -17.30 -3.41
N ARG A 29 15.85 -18.39 -3.07
CA ARG A 29 16.43 -19.75 -3.13
C ARG A 29 16.72 -20.19 -4.56
N ALA A 30 15.82 -19.91 -5.50
CA ALA A 30 16.02 -20.19 -6.92
C ALA A 30 17.21 -19.40 -7.49
N TYR A 31 17.31 -18.10 -7.19
CA TYR A 31 18.42 -17.24 -7.59
C TYR A 31 19.77 -17.72 -7.03
N LYS A 32 19.81 -18.08 -5.73
CA LYS A 32 21.01 -18.66 -5.11
C LYS A 32 21.42 -19.99 -5.75
N ARG A 33 20.48 -20.80 -6.23
CA ARG A 33 20.77 -22.04 -6.99
C ARG A 33 21.34 -21.73 -8.37
N VAL A 34 20.70 -20.83 -9.13
CA VAL A 34 21.21 -20.38 -10.45
C VAL A 34 22.64 -19.87 -10.33
N ARG A 35 22.95 -19.10 -9.28
CA ARG A 35 24.29 -18.57 -9.04
C ARG A 35 25.33 -19.65 -8.66
N LYS A 36 24.92 -20.75 -8.02
CA LYS A 36 25.81 -21.86 -7.65
C LYS A 36 26.04 -22.86 -8.76
N VAL A 37 25.11 -22.94 -9.71
CA VAL A 37 25.09 -23.95 -10.78
C VAL A 37 25.48 -23.26 -12.09
N GLN A 38 26.74 -22.82 -12.18
CA GLN A 38 27.30 -22.16 -13.37
C GLN A 38 28.17 -23.08 -14.22
N HIS A 39 28.48 -24.28 -13.74
CA HIS A 39 29.50 -25.16 -14.34
C HIS A 39 28.97 -26.08 -15.44
N THR A 40 27.66 -26.31 -15.52
CA THR A 40 27.04 -27.22 -16.50
C THR A 40 25.85 -26.54 -17.17
N GLN A 41 25.87 -26.53 -18.51
CA GLN A 41 24.97 -25.73 -19.32
C GLN A 41 23.50 -26.16 -19.17
N GLU A 42 23.23 -27.46 -19.10
CA GLU A 42 21.87 -28.02 -18.92
C GLU A 42 21.28 -27.72 -17.54
N LEU A 43 22.10 -27.83 -16.50
CA LEU A 43 21.70 -27.58 -15.12
C LEU A 43 21.45 -26.09 -14.88
N PHE A 44 22.23 -25.21 -15.53
CA PHE A 44 21.98 -23.77 -15.54
C PHE A 44 20.65 -23.44 -16.23
N GLN A 45 20.37 -24.02 -17.41
CA GLN A 45 19.13 -23.79 -18.15
C GLN A 45 17.89 -24.24 -17.36
N ARG A 46 17.94 -25.42 -16.73
CA ARG A 46 16.86 -25.90 -15.84
C ARG A 46 16.66 -24.99 -14.63
N ALA A 47 17.74 -24.52 -14.00
CA ALA A 47 17.66 -23.60 -12.87
C ALA A 47 17.11 -22.23 -13.29
N TYR A 48 17.49 -21.76 -14.47
CA TYR A 48 17.06 -20.48 -15.02
C TYR A 48 15.58 -20.47 -15.40
N GLN A 49 15.08 -21.52 -16.07
CA GLN A 49 13.64 -21.66 -16.37
C GLN A 49 12.80 -21.65 -15.09
N ARG A 50 13.23 -22.41 -14.07
CA ARG A 50 12.56 -22.42 -12.76
C ARG A 50 12.60 -21.06 -12.05
N TYR A 51 13.70 -20.31 -12.17
CA TYR A 51 13.77 -18.94 -11.65
C TYR A 51 12.80 -18.02 -12.40
N ARG A 52 12.76 -18.10 -13.74
CA ARG A 52 11.87 -17.31 -14.60
C ARG A 52 10.40 -17.52 -14.24
N GLU A 53 9.96 -18.77 -14.09
CA GLU A 53 8.57 -19.09 -13.75
C GLU A 53 8.16 -18.52 -12.38
N VAL A 54 9.00 -18.70 -11.36
CA VAL A 54 8.73 -18.16 -10.02
C VAL A 54 8.80 -16.62 -10.04
N TRP A 55 9.68 -16.05 -10.86
CA TRP A 55 9.80 -14.62 -11.03
C TRP A 55 8.61 -14.00 -11.78
N ASP A 56 8.06 -14.65 -12.80
CA ASP A 56 6.85 -14.21 -13.50
C ASP A 56 5.61 -14.29 -12.61
N GLN A 57 5.51 -15.33 -11.76
CA GLN A 57 4.46 -15.41 -10.73
C GLN A 57 4.57 -14.25 -9.73
N TYR A 58 5.79 -13.96 -9.26
CA TYR A 58 6.05 -12.81 -8.39
C TYR A 58 5.76 -11.48 -9.11
N ARG A 59 6.13 -11.36 -10.38
CA ARG A 59 5.95 -10.15 -11.19
C ARG A 59 4.47 -9.86 -11.44
N LYS A 60 3.64 -10.86 -11.76
CA LYS A 60 2.19 -10.72 -11.88
C LYS A 60 1.50 -10.28 -10.57
N LEU A 61 2.05 -10.67 -9.42
CA LEU A 61 1.62 -10.20 -8.10
C LEU A 61 2.05 -8.74 -7.82
N VAL A 62 3.24 -8.36 -8.26
CA VAL A 62 3.84 -7.02 -8.01
C VAL A 62 3.40 -5.97 -9.04
N ASP A 63 2.96 -6.38 -10.24
CA ASP A 63 2.48 -5.48 -11.30
C ASP A 63 1.20 -4.72 -10.94
N LYS A 64 0.49 -5.14 -9.88
CA LYS A 64 -0.62 -4.38 -9.28
C LYS A 64 -0.08 -3.33 -8.29
N LYS A 65 0.38 -2.20 -8.84
CA LYS A 65 1.07 -1.08 -8.15
C LYS A 65 0.21 -0.30 -7.13
N ALA A 66 -0.18 -0.92 -6.02
CA ALA A 66 -0.77 -0.21 -4.88
C ALA A 66 0.11 -0.38 -3.64
N TRP A 67 0.57 0.72 -3.05
CA TRP A 67 1.21 0.68 -1.73
C TRP A 67 0.18 0.99 -0.67
N VAL A 68 0.19 0.25 0.43
CA VAL A 68 -0.71 0.43 1.58
C VAL A 68 0.06 0.16 2.86
N ASP A 69 -0.22 0.97 3.88
CA ASP A 69 0.34 0.79 5.21
C ASP A 69 -0.10 -0.57 5.80
N PRO A 70 0.85 -1.48 6.14
CA PRO A 70 0.53 -2.77 6.73
C PRO A 70 -0.29 -2.69 8.02
N LYS A 71 -0.10 -1.62 8.82
CA LYS A 71 -0.85 -1.43 10.07
C LYS A 71 -2.31 -1.10 9.79
N LEU A 72 -2.57 -0.23 8.81
CA LEU A 72 -3.90 0.13 8.37
C LEU A 72 -4.63 -1.07 7.78
N TRP A 73 -3.96 -1.81 6.89
CA TRP A 73 -4.53 -3.02 6.28
C TRP A 73 -4.89 -4.09 7.31
N SER A 74 -3.99 -4.38 8.27
CA SER A 74 -4.26 -5.37 9.32
C SER A 74 -5.48 -5.01 10.18
N ARG A 75 -5.68 -3.72 10.48
CA ARG A 75 -6.86 -3.25 11.23
C ARG A 75 -8.14 -3.42 10.43
N ILE A 76 -8.14 -2.99 9.17
CA ILE A 76 -9.32 -3.10 8.29
C ILE A 76 -9.69 -4.56 8.06
N ARG A 77 -8.71 -5.44 7.82
CA ARG A 77 -8.94 -6.88 7.67
C ARG A 77 -9.60 -7.50 8.91
N LYS A 78 -9.15 -7.14 10.11
CA LYS A 78 -9.78 -7.61 11.36
C LYS A 78 -11.22 -7.11 11.48
N MET A 79 -11.46 -5.85 11.15
CA MET A 79 -12.81 -5.28 11.20
C MET A 79 -13.75 -5.90 10.17
N ASN A 80 -13.25 -6.23 8.98
CA ASN A 80 -14.01 -7.00 7.97
C ASN A 80 -14.42 -8.38 8.49
N GLN A 81 -13.55 -9.04 9.26
CA GLN A 81 -13.85 -10.34 9.87
C GLN A 81 -14.87 -10.25 11.00
N THR A 82 -14.83 -9.18 11.79
CA THR A 82 -15.75 -8.97 12.92
C THR A 82 -17.05 -8.24 12.54
N GLY A 83 -17.13 -7.67 11.34
CA GLY A 83 -18.26 -6.84 10.89
C GLY A 83 -18.33 -5.45 11.56
N GLU A 84 -17.28 -5.03 12.28
CA GLU A 84 -17.27 -3.75 12.99
C GLU A 84 -16.93 -2.57 12.06
N ARG A 85 -17.67 -1.46 12.18
CA ARG A 85 -17.41 -0.23 11.38
C ARG A 85 -16.94 0.93 12.26
N LYS A 86 -15.73 0.79 12.81
CA LYS A 86 -15.10 1.82 13.65
C LYS A 86 -14.27 2.79 12.81
N VAL A 87 -14.22 4.06 13.23
CA VAL A 87 -13.39 5.08 12.58
C VAL A 87 -11.91 4.81 12.88
N ILE A 88 -11.10 4.57 11.84
CA ILE A 88 -9.65 4.36 11.99
C ILE A 88 -8.91 5.65 11.72
N LYS A 89 -8.03 6.06 12.64
CA LYS A 89 -7.08 7.15 12.41
C LYS A 89 -5.83 6.64 11.68
N THR A 90 -5.39 7.36 10.65
CA THR A 90 -4.16 7.08 9.91
C THR A 90 -3.35 8.35 9.62
N TYR A 91 -2.03 8.22 9.71
CA TYR A 91 -1.08 9.22 9.22
C TYR A 91 -0.59 8.89 7.81
N SER A 92 -0.83 7.67 7.34
CA SER A 92 -0.39 7.22 6.03
C SER A 92 -1.33 7.75 4.96
N ARG A 93 -0.85 8.77 4.25
CA ARG A 93 -1.55 9.43 3.13
C ARG A 93 -1.16 8.85 1.76
N ASP A 94 -0.07 8.12 1.73
CA ASP A 94 0.50 7.41 0.59
C ASP A 94 -0.22 6.09 0.28
N THR A 95 -1.03 5.60 1.22
CA THR A 95 -1.84 4.39 1.08
C THR A 95 -2.84 4.54 -0.06
N THR A 96 -2.86 3.54 -0.93
CA THR A 96 -3.79 3.40 -2.05
C THR A 96 -5.05 2.69 -1.56
N ILE A 97 -6.21 3.15 -1.99
CA ILE A 97 -7.50 2.57 -1.60
C ILE A 97 -7.73 1.27 -2.38
N ILE A 98 -7.99 0.19 -1.64
CA ILE A 98 -8.26 -1.17 -2.17
C ILE A 98 -9.76 -1.45 -2.01
N PRO A 99 -10.37 -2.35 -2.82
CA PRO A 99 -11.75 -2.77 -2.61
C PRO A 99 -12.11 -3.19 -1.17
N GLU A 100 -11.17 -3.78 -0.42
CA GLU A 100 -11.38 -4.18 0.98
C GLU A 100 -11.68 -3.01 1.94
N PHE A 101 -11.38 -1.77 1.53
CA PHE A 101 -11.56 -0.58 2.35
C PHE A 101 -12.95 0.05 2.17
N VAL A 102 -13.71 -0.37 1.16
CA VAL A 102 -15.03 0.16 0.88
C VAL A 102 -15.96 -0.05 2.07
N GLY A 103 -16.73 0.98 2.42
CA GLY A 103 -17.65 0.97 3.56
C GLY A 103 -17.00 1.30 4.91
N HIS A 104 -15.70 1.61 4.93
CA HIS A 104 -15.00 2.07 6.14
C HIS A 104 -14.83 3.58 6.16
N THR A 105 -14.84 4.14 7.38
CA THR A 105 -14.48 5.54 7.62
C THR A 105 -13.04 5.61 8.12
N ILE A 106 -12.17 6.22 7.33
CA ILE A 106 -10.76 6.43 7.66
C ILE A 106 -10.53 7.91 7.92
N ALA A 107 -10.10 8.24 9.13
CA ALA A 107 -9.69 9.58 9.50
C ALA A 107 -8.23 9.80 9.10
N VAL A 108 -8.01 10.56 8.02
CA VAL A 108 -6.71 10.81 7.40
C VAL A 108 -6.12 12.10 7.95
N HIS A 109 -4.87 12.05 8.42
CA HIS A 109 -4.18 13.24 8.93
C HIS A 109 -3.83 14.23 7.81
N ASN A 110 -4.20 15.50 7.94
CA ASN A 110 -3.89 16.55 6.96
C ASN A 110 -2.71 17.47 7.37
N GLY A 111 -2.06 17.20 8.50
CA GLY A 111 -0.99 18.02 9.07
C GLY A 111 -1.40 18.82 10.30
N LYS A 112 -2.70 18.99 10.55
CA LYS A 112 -3.24 19.67 11.75
C LYS A 112 -4.28 18.82 12.46
N THR A 113 -5.20 18.25 11.71
CA THR A 113 -6.33 17.46 12.20
C THR A 113 -6.49 16.19 11.38
N PHE A 114 -7.33 15.28 11.88
CA PHE A 114 -7.75 14.11 11.12
C PHE A 114 -9.08 14.39 10.43
N VAL A 115 -9.10 14.28 9.12
CA VAL A 115 -10.30 14.45 8.29
C VAL A 115 -10.95 13.06 8.12
N PRO A 116 -12.17 12.83 8.63
CA PRO A 116 -12.87 11.57 8.41
C PRO A 116 -13.32 11.46 6.96
N VAL A 117 -12.83 10.45 6.25
CA VAL A 117 -13.20 10.14 4.87
C VAL A 117 -13.94 8.81 4.88
N TYR A 118 -15.19 8.81 4.41
CA TYR A 118 -15.94 7.59 4.16
C TYR A 118 -15.61 7.07 2.76
N ILE A 119 -15.17 5.81 2.67
CA ILE A 119 -14.65 5.24 1.43
C ILE A 119 -15.76 4.58 0.62
N THR A 120 -15.97 5.09 -0.60
CA THR A 120 -16.86 4.51 -1.61
C THR A 120 -16.07 3.71 -2.65
N SER A 121 -16.77 2.89 -3.44
CA SER A 121 -16.15 2.05 -4.49
C SER A 121 -15.43 2.88 -5.56
N ASP A 122 -15.93 4.07 -5.88
CA ASP A 122 -15.35 4.95 -6.89
C ASP A 122 -13.99 5.53 -6.47
N MET A 123 -13.66 5.48 -5.17
CA MET A 123 -12.38 5.93 -4.65
C MET A 123 -11.27 4.87 -4.78
N VAL A 124 -11.60 3.64 -5.19
CA VAL A 124 -10.62 2.56 -5.35
C VAL A 124 -9.57 2.92 -6.39
N GLY A 125 -8.30 2.70 -6.06
CA GLY A 125 -7.15 3.05 -6.91
C GLY A 125 -6.55 4.43 -6.65
N HIS A 126 -7.28 5.33 -5.97
CA HIS A 126 -6.76 6.62 -5.53
C HIS A 126 -5.95 6.53 -4.23
N LYS A 127 -5.18 7.57 -3.90
CA LYS A 127 -4.48 7.67 -2.61
C LYS A 127 -5.34 8.35 -1.54
N LEU A 128 -5.25 7.87 -0.31
CA LEU A 128 -5.93 8.50 0.84
C LEU A 128 -5.61 9.98 1.01
N GLY A 129 -4.39 10.40 0.64
CA GLY A 129 -3.95 11.79 0.72
C GLY A 129 -4.69 12.75 -0.21
N GLU A 130 -5.30 12.26 -1.30
CA GLU A 130 -6.07 13.06 -2.26
C GLU A 130 -7.37 13.60 -1.63
N PHE A 131 -7.94 12.83 -0.70
CA PHE A 131 -9.19 13.15 -0.01
C PHE A 131 -8.99 13.99 1.26
N ALA A 132 -7.74 14.31 1.61
CA ALA A 132 -7.38 15.09 2.81
C ALA A 132 -6.45 16.27 2.44
N PRO A 133 -7.01 17.44 2.09
CA PRO A 133 -6.22 18.60 1.68
C PRO A 133 -5.41 19.17 2.85
N THR A 134 -4.14 19.50 2.61
CA THR A 134 -3.20 20.02 3.63
C THR A 134 -3.24 21.52 3.81
N ARG A 135 -3.67 22.24 2.77
CA ARG A 135 -3.72 23.70 2.74
C ARG A 135 -5.14 24.12 2.44
N THR A 136 -5.61 25.15 3.13
CA THR A 136 -6.88 25.78 2.79
C THR A 136 -6.65 26.71 1.61
N PHE A 137 -7.37 26.47 0.51
CA PHE A 137 -7.39 27.41 -0.61
C PHE A 137 -8.23 28.63 -0.20
N LYS A 138 -7.61 29.80 -0.14
CA LYS A 138 -8.27 31.06 0.26
C LYS A 138 -8.87 31.84 -0.91
N GLY A 139 -8.82 31.30 -2.13
CA GLY A 139 -9.10 32.06 -3.34
C GLY A 139 -7.96 33.01 -3.69
N HIS A 140 -7.87 33.40 -4.97
CA HIS A 140 -7.15 34.61 -5.33
C HIS A 140 -8.08 35.79 -4.98
N PRO A 141 -7.64 36.83 -4.27
CA PRO A 141 -8.49 37.97 -4.00
C PRO A 141 -8.78 38.67 -5.32
N ASP A 142 -9.99 38.51 -5.85
CA ASP A 142 -10.48 39.37 -6.91
C ASP A 142 -10.52 40.79 -6.37
N LYS A 143 -9.93 41.74 -7.10
CA LYS A 143 -9.87 43.16 -6.70
C LYS A 143 -11.27 43.76 -6.45
N SER A 144 -12.34 43.08 -6.87
CA SER A 144 -13.75 43.49 -6.70
C SER A 144 -14.43 42.95 -5.44
N SER A 145 -13.89 41.97 -4.71
CA SER A 145 -14.59 41.35 -3.57
C SER A 145 -14.17 41.88 -2.19
N LYS A 146 -13.52 43.05 -2.11
CA LYS A 146 -13.28 43.78 -0.84
C LYS A 146 -14.55 44.51 -0.34
N VAL A 147 -15.72 43.95 -0.56
CA VAL A 147 -16.97 44.45 0.01
C VAL A 147 -17.62 43.30 0.78
N ALA A 148 -17.87 43.58 2.07
CA ALA A 148 -18.62 42.79 3.03
C ALA A 148 -17.90 41.57 3.66
N LYS A 149 -17.23 41.82 4.79
CA LYS A 149 -17.57 41.14 6.05
C LYS A 149 -17.42 42.12 7.22
N LYS A 150 -18.56 42.68 7.64
CA LYS A 150 -18.75 43.44 8.88
C LYS A 150 -19.82 42.70 9.70
N LYS A 151 -19.39 41.99 10.74
CA LYS A 151 -20.00 41.75 12.06
C LYS A 151 -19.32 40.56 12.72
#